data_AF-A0A6J4N8Y9-F1
#
_entry.id   AF-A0A6J4N8Y9-F1
#
_cell.length_a   1.000
_cell.length_b   1.000
_cell.length_c   1.000
_cell.angle_alpha   90.00
_cell.angle_beta   90.00
_cell.angle_gamma   90.00
#
_symmetry.space_group_name_H-M   'P 1'
#
loop_
_entity.id
_entity.type
_entity.pdbx_description
1 polymer ?
#
loop_
_entity_poly.entity_id
_entity_poly.type
_entity_poly.pdbx_seq_one_letter_code
_entity_poly.pdbx_strand_id
1 'polypeptide(L)'
;MGGSMEARPTPAIDYAPPLPRRRRWLRRAVLPLLAGAVLLAAYWWGPPAWYRLQLAYAERQCSTHVAAPDTIVFTEDPGDVKRLAATPAGYQPGPADGDSLFLVPQAWSKFYGLLSPPGFQSRGTVFLHERRTPGGRRLLVAIDYLGDDFLHADNYWVDVSEFQVRAFEPGGPFSLPVEVQSEQVTQELYAPDDRRGTLRLYAGQPDPGDPTHFTIRWELAGRPSAGGVLDGWVREDGIDLERREASR
;
A
#
# COMPACT_ATOMS: atom_id res chain seq x y z
N MET A 1 70.84 -14.95 72.30
CA MET A 1 70.10 -15.60 71.19
C MET A 1 69.09 -14.62 70.65
N GLY A 2 69.41 -13.93 69.56
CA GLY A 2 68.50 -13.02 68.86
C GLY A 2 68.76 -13.20 67.37
N GLY A 3 67.87 -13.93 66.71
CA GLY A 3 68.02 -14.33 65.31
C GLY A 3 67.72 -13.18 64.37
N SER A 4 68.69 -12.84 63.53
CA SER A 4 68.55 -11.89 62.43
C SER A 4 67.54 -12.41 61.42
N MET A 5 66.42 -11.70 61.29
CA MET A 5 65.36 -11.99 60.32
C MET A 5 65.84 -11.54 58.94
N GLU A 6 66.34 -12.49 58.15
CA GLU A 6 66.76 -12.28 56.76
C GLU A 6 65.57 -11.77 55.93
N ALA A 7 65.64 -10.51 55.51
CA ALA A 7 64.64 -9.87 54.69
C ALA A 7 64.60 -10.55 53.30
N ARG A 8 63.47 -11.18 52.97
CA ARG A 8 63.26 -11.75 51.63
C ARG A 8 63.25 -10.63 50.58
N PRO A 9 64.04 -10.73 49.51
CA PRO A 9 64.06 -9.72 48.46
C PRO A 9 62.68 -9.67 47.79
N THR A 10 62.08 -8.48 47.78
CA THR A 10 60.81 -8.22 47.09
C THR A 10 61.03 -8.38 45.58
N PRO A 11 60.24 -9.19 44.87
CA PRO A 11 60.40 -9.37 43.43
C PRO A 11 60.25 -8.02 42.73
N ALA A 12 61.26 -7.65 41.94
CA ALA A 12 61.25 -6.44 41.14
C ALA A 12 60.09 -6.51 40.13
N ILE A 13 59.11 -5.64 40.29
CA ILE A 13 57.97 -5.55 39.37
C ILE A 13 58.50 -4.96 38.06
N ASP A 14 58.58 -5.78 37.02
CA ASP A 14 58.92 -5.35 35.66
C ASP A 14 57.77 -4.51 35.10
N TYR A 15 57.92 -3.19 35.17
CA TYR A 15 56.90 -2.26 34.70
C TYR A 15 56.92 -2.22 33.18
N ALA A 16 55.79 -2.60 32.56
CA ALA A 16 55.60 -2.47 31.13
C ALA A 16 55.85 -1.02 30.67
N PRO A 17 56.61 -0.83 29.57
CA PRO A 17 57.01 0.51 29.11
C PRO A 17 55.78 1.38 28.82
N PRO A 18 55.80 2.68 29.17
CA PRO A 18 54.67 3.57 28.97
C PRO A 18 54.33 3.64 27.49
N LEU A 19 53.06 3.38 27.16
CA LEU A 19 52.57 3.44 25.79
C LEU A 19 52.95 4.79 25.14
N PRO A 20 53.48 4.80 23.90
CA PRO A 20 54.00 5.99 23.27
C PRO A 20 52.93 7.09 23.15
N ARG A 21 53.25 8.30 23.62
CA ARG A 21 52.37 9.50 23.68
C ARG A 21 51.62 9.78 22.37
N ARG A 22 52.22 9.44 21.23
CA ARG A 22 51.66 9.61 19.86
C ARG A 22 50.35 8.85 19.64
N ARG A 23 50.20 7.66 20.24
CA ARG A 23 48.95 6.85 20.15
C ARG A 23 47.76 7.54 20.83
N ARG A 24 48.00 8.32 21.89
CA ARG A 24 46.94 9.05 22.62
C ARG A 24 46.40 10.23 21.81
N TRP A 25 47.27 10.94 21.08
CA TRP A 25 46.85 12.06 20.22
C TRP A 25 46.07 11.60 18.98
N LEU A 26 46.52 10.52 18.33
CA LEU A 26 45.80 9.95 17.19
C LEU A 26 44.37 9.55 17.57
N ARG A 27 44.18 8.87 18.71
CA ARG A 27 42.82 8.50 19.18
C ARG A 27 41.95 9.72 19.46
N ARG A 28 42.52 10.79 20.03
CA ARG A 28 41.79 12.03 20.33
C ARG A 28 41.39 12.82 19.08
N ALA A 29 42.13 12.70 17.97
CA ALA A 29 41.78 13.35 16.71
C ALA A 29 40.89 12.49 15.79
N VAL A 30 41.11 11.17 15.76
CA VAL A 30 40.39 10.26 14.86
C VAL A 30 38.94 10.07 15.30
N LEU A 31 38.67 9.91 16.61
CA LEU A 31 37.31 9.72 17.10
C LEU A 31 36.34 10.86 16.75
N PRO A 32 36.65 12.15 16.97
CA PRO A 32 35.74 13.23 16.58
C PRO A 32 35.59 13.35 15.07
N LEU A 33 36.62 13.04 14.28
CA LEU A 33 36.51 13.01 12.81
C LEU A 33 35.56 11.91 12.34
N LEU A 34 35.67 10.70 12.90
CA LEU A 34 34.74 9.61 12.61
C LEU A 34 33.32 9.96 13.03
N ALA A 35 33.13 10.51 14.23
CA ALA A 35 31.83 10.96 14.70
C ALA A 35 31.23 12.04 13.77
N GLY A 36 32.04 13.02 13.37
CA GLY A 36 31.64 14.05 12.40
C GLY A 36 31.26 13.46 11.05
N ALA A 37 32.01 12.48 10.54
CA ALA A 37 31.69 11.78 9.30
C ALA A 37 30.37 10.99 9.40
N VAL A 38 30.11 10.30 10.52
CA VAL A 38 28.84 9.60 10.76
C VAL A 38 27.67 10.57 10.84
N LEU A 39 27.84 11.71 11.53
CA LEU A 39 26.79 12.73 11.62
C LEU A 39 26.50 13.35 10.25
N LEU A 40 27.53 13.65 9.46
CA LEU A 40 27.38 14.16 8.10
C LEU A 40 26.68 13.13 7.21
N ALA A 41 27.09 11.87 7.28
CA ALA A 41 26.45 10.75 6.59
C ALA A 41 24.97 10.63 6.96
N ALA A 42 24.64 10.67 8.25
CA ALA A 42 23.25 10.60 8.74
C ALA A 42 22.43 11.81 8.31
N TYR A 43 23.02 13.01 8.26
CA TYR A 43 22.35 14.22 7.78
C TYR A 43 22.03 14.16 6.28
N TRP A 44 22.98 13.68 5.47
CA TRP A 44 22.81 13.60 4.01
C TRP A 44 21.97 12.42 3.55
N TRP A 45 22.15 11.25 4.15
CA TRP A 45 21.48 10.02 3.72
C TRP A 45 20.32 9.59 4.60
N GLY A 46 20.20 10.13 5.81
CA GLY A 46 19.14 9.78 6.76
C GLY A 46 17.74 10.05 6.21
N PRO A 47 17.41 11.28 5.77
CA PRO A 47 16.07 11.58 5.26
C PRO A 47 15.68 10.75 4.02
N PRO A 48 16.52 10.62 2.97
CA PRO A 48 16.20 9.75 1.83
C PRO A 48 16.07 8.27 2.20
N ALA A 49 16.92 7.76 3.09
CA ALA A 49 16.83 6.38 3.55
C ALA A 49 15.56 6.13 4.37
N TRP A 50 15.18 7.07 5.23
CA TRP A 50 13.94 7.01 6.00
C TRP A 50 12.71 7.03 5.12
N TYR A 51 12.66 7.92 4.13
CA TYR A 51 11.57 7.97 3.15
C TYR A 51 11.43 6.64 2.38
N ARG A 52 12.54 6.08 1.90
CA ARG A 52 12.54 4.77 1.22
C ARG A 52 12.06 3.64 2.13
N LEU A 53 12.46 3.65 3.40
CA LEU A 53 11.99 2.67 4.39
C LEU A 53 10.48 2.79 4.63
N GLN A 54 9.96 4.02 4.74
CA GLN A 54 8.53 4.25 4.90
C GLN A 54 7.73 3.78 3.68
N LEU A 55 8.24 4.06 2.48
CA LEU A 55 7.61 3.66 1.22
C LEU A 55 7.61 2.12 1.07
N ALA A 56 8.75 1.47 1.27
CA ALA A 56 8.85 0.01 1.22
C ALA A 56 7.98 -0.68 2.29
N TYR A 57 7.87 -0.09 3.48
CA TYR A 57 6.96 -0.59 4.51
C TYR A 57 5.49 -0.47 4.08
N ALA A 58 5.07 0.70 3.56
CA ALA A 58 3.70 0.92 3.11
C ALA A 58 3.36 0.01 1.91
N GLU A 59 4.27 -0.12 0.95
CA GLU A 59 4.16 -1.04 -0.18
C GLU A 59 3.94 -2.48 0.28
N ARG A 60 4.71 -2.96 1.26
CA ARG A 60 4.54 -4.29 1.84
C ARG A 60 3.18 -4.47 2.53
N GLN A 61 2.66 -3.42 3.18
CA GLN A 61 1.32 -3.48 3.75
C GLN A 61 0.25 -3.59 2.66
N CYS A 62 0.40 -2.85 1.55
CA CYS A 62 -0.49 -2.97 0.39
C CYS A 62 -0.41 -4.35 -0.27
N SER A 63 0.80 -4.89 -0.48
CA SER A 63 1.01 -6.16 -1.18
C SER A 63 0.45 -7.38 -0.43
N THR A 64 0.26 -7.26 0.87
CA THR A 64 -0.30 -8.31 1.74
C THR A 64 -1.71 -8.00 2.23
N HIS A 65 -2.28 -6.86 1.83
CA HIS A 65 -3.64 -6.49 2.20
C HIS A 65 -4.65 -7.41 1.53
N VAL A 66 -5.59 -7.96 2.30
CA VAL A 66 -6.77 -8.66 1.78
C VAL A 66 -7.90 -8.34 2.75
N ALA A 67 -8.94 -7.65 2.28
CA ALA A 67 -10.15 -7.42 3.06
C ALA A 67 -11.09 -8.62 2.93
N ALA A 68 -12.00 -8.81 3.90
CA ALA A 68 -12.97 -9.90 3.84
C ALA A 68 -13.89 -9.73 2.61
N PRO A 69 -14.32 -10.82 1.95
CA PRO A 69 -15.11 -10.77 0.71
C PRO A 69 -16.45 -10.02 0.85
N ASP A 70 -16.99 -9.96 2.06
CA ASP A 70 -18.26 -9.26 2.34
C ASP A 70 -18.05 -7.81 2.83
N THR A 71 -16.81 -7.31 2.78
CA THR A 71 -16.52 -5.91 3.09
C THR A 71 -17.07 -5.04 1.97
N ILE A 72 -18.09 -4.25 2.26
CA ILE A 72 -18.60 -3.24 1.34
C ILE A 72 -17.55 -2.12 1.27
N VAL A 73 -16.96 -1.92 0.11
CA VAL A 73 -15.97 -0.86 -0.13
C VAL A 73 -16.65 0.44 -0.55
N PHE A 74 -17.76 0.36 -1.28
CA PHE A 74 -18.56 1.51 -1.68
C PHE A 74 -20.04 1.14 -1.60
N THR A 75 -20.87 2.06 -1.12
CA THR A 75 -22.33 1.89 -1.18
C THR A 75 -23.08 3.21 -1.20
N GLU A 76 -24.20 3.19 -1.90
CA GLU A 76 -25.23 4.25 -1.93
C GLU A 76 -26.52 3.82 -1.23
N ASP A 77 -26.58 2.58 -0.72
CA ASP A 77 -27.75 2.10 -0.02
C ASP A 77 -27.93 2.86 1.31
N PRO A 78 -29.04 3.57 1.54
CA PRO A 78 -29.21 4.38 2.74
C PRO A 78 -29.15 3.56 4.04
N GLY A 79 -29.57 2.29 4.00
CA GLY A 79 -29.49 1.37 5.12
C GLY A 79 -28.05 1.04 5.48
N ASP A 80 -27.22 0.73 4.48
CA ASP A 80 -25.79 0.49 4.68
C ASP A 80 -25.02 1.75 5.03
N VAL A 81 -25.32 2.89 4.42
CA VAL A 81 -24.73 4.19 4.79
C VAL A 81 -24.93 4.44 6.29
N LYS A 82 -26.18 4.33 6.77
CA LYS A 82 -26.48 4.50 8.19
C LYS A 82 -25.76 3.49 9.09
N ARG A 83 -25.70 2.22 8.67
CA ARG A 83 -25.10 1.12 9.44
C ARG A 83 -23.58 1.24 9.52
N LEU A 84 -22.92 1.49 8.39
CA LEU A 84 -21.47 1.52 8.25
C LEU A 84 -20.87 2.82 8.78
N ALA A 85 -21.60 3.95 8.71
CA ALA A 85 -21.19 5.22 9.34
C ALA A 85 -21.01 5.08 10.87
N ALA A 86 -21.73 4.15 11.50
CA ALA A 86 -21.60 3.88 12.93
C ALA A 86 -20.41 2.94 13.27
N THR A 87 -19.72 2.41 12.26
CA THR A 87 -18.63 1.43 12.44
C THR A 87 -17.26 2.13 12.44
N PRO A 88 -16.32 1.78 13.33
CA PRO A 88 -14.98 2.40 13.38
C PRO A 88 -14.03 1.96 12.25
N ALA A 89 -14.54 1.38 11.16
CA ALA A 89 -13.74 0.78 10.10
C ALA A 89 -13.06 1.79 9.15
N GLY A 90 -13.25 3.09 9.36
CA GLY A 90 -12.62 4.14 8.55
C GLY A 90 -13.38 4.50 7.28
N TYR A 91 -14.70 4.23 7.24
CA TYR A 91 -15.57 4.71 6.16
C TYR A 91 -15.59 6.24 6.11
N GLN A 92 -15.64 6.78 4.90
CA GLN A 92 -15.68 8.21 4.62
C GLN A 92 -16.95 8.54 3.81
N PRO A 93 -17.60 9.68 4.08
CA PRO A 93 -18.74 10.13 3.29
C PRO A 93 -18.31 10.58 1.89
N GLY A 94 -19.13 10.23 0.90
CA GLY A 94 -19.03 10.72 -0.47
C GLY A 94 -19.11 12.26 -0.55
N PRO A 95 -18.48 12.87 -1.58
CA PRO A 95 -18.50 14.33 -1.76
C PRO A 95 -19.87 14.90 -2.13
N ALA A 96 -20.78 14.09 -2.68
CA ALA A 96 -22.14 14.48 -3.03
C ALA A 96 -23.09 14.20 -1.85
N ASP A 97 -23.20 15.18 -0.94
CA ASP A 97 -24.18 15.27 0.16
C ASP A 97 -24.19 14.12 1.20
N GLY A 98 -23.23 13.20 1.16
CA GLY A 98 -23.13 12.09 2.11
C GLY A 98 -24.08 10.92 1.81
N ASP A 99 -24.65 10.88 0.60
CA ASP A 99 -25.54 9.80 0.15
C ASP A 99 -24.80 8.49 -0.17
N SER A 100 -23.47 8.52 -0.14
CA SER A 100 -22.62 7.34 -0.27
C SER A 100 -21.57 7.26 0.84
N LEU A 101 -21.13 6.03 1.11
CA LEU A 101 -19.96 5.76 1.93
C LEU A 101 -18.94 4.95 1.14
N PHE A 102 -17.67 5.23 1.42
CA PHE A 102 -16.58 4.46 0.85
C PHE A 102 -15.46 4.16 1.84
N LEU A 103 -14.67 3.13 1.53
CA LEU A 103 -13.56 2.66 2.33
C LEU A 103 -12.28 2.64 1.48
N VAL A 104 -11.25 3.32 1.97
CA VAL A 104 -9.90 3.28 1.39
C VAL A 104 -8.96 2.68 2.43
N PRO A 105 -8.25 1.57 2.14
CA PRO A 105 -7.28 1.01 3.07
C PRO A 105 -6.22 2.04 3.45
N GLN A 106 -5.97 2.21 4.76
CA GLN A 106 -4.97 3.16 5.25
C GLN A 106 -3.57 2.92 4.66
N ALA A 107 -3.22 1.65 4.42
CA ALA A 107 -1.97 1.27 3.76
C ALA A 107 -1.85 1.90 2.37
N TRP A 108 -2.94 1.86 1.59
CA TRP A 108 -3.00 2.46 0.26
C TRP A 108 -2.86 3.97 0.30
N SER A 109 -3.66 4.65 1.13
CA SER A 109 -3.56 6.12 1.28
C SER A 109 -2.16 6.56 1.67
N LYS A 110 -1.50 5.82 2.57
CA LYS A 110 -0.12 6.10 3.00
C LYS A 110 0.89 5.84 1.88
N PHE A 111 0.81 4.70 1.20
CA PHE A 111 1.71 4.35 0.11
C PHE A 111 1.63 5.37 -1.02
N TYR A 112 0.41 5.62 -1.52
CA TYR A 112 0.23 6.53 -2.65
C TYR A 112 0.52 7.99 -2.27
N GLY A 113 0.17 8.42 -1.06
CA GLY A 113 0.52 9.76 -0.56
C GLY A 113 2.02 10.00 -0.42
N LEU A 114 2.80 8.95 -0.12
CA LEU A 114 4.26 9.02 -0.15
C LEU A 114 4.79 9.05 -1.59
N LEU A 115 4.26 8.21 -2.47
CA LEU A 115 4.75 8.03 -3.83
C LEU A 115 4.44 9.21 -4.75
N SER A 116 3.22 9.77 -4.67
CA SER A 116 2.72 10.83 -5.57
C SER A 116 1.95 11.90 -4.77
N PRO A 117 2.64 12.85 -4.12
CA PRO A 117 2.01 14.01 -3.48
C PRO A 117 1.28 14.90 -4.51
N PRO A 118 0.07 15.42 -4.24
CA PRO A 118 -0.60 15.50 -2.94
C PRO A 118 -1.38 14.24 -2.52
N GLY A 119 -1.31 13.16 -3.30
CA GLY A 119 -2.08 11.93 -3.14
C GLY A 119 -3.14 11.80 -4.23
N PHE A 120 -3.93 10.73 -4.14
CA PHE A 120 -5.04 10.44 -5.05
C PHE A 120 -6.32 10.29 -4.23
N GLN A 121 -7.41 10.82 -4.77
CA GLN A 121 -8.74 10.72 -4.15
C GLN A 121 -9.48 9.54 -4.77
N SER A 122 -9.55 8.45 -4.01
CA SER A 122 -10.35 7.28 -4.33
C SER A 122 -11.72 7.40 -3.65
N ARG A 123 -12.81 7.01 -4.34
CA ARG A 123 -14.13 6.77 -3.74
C ARG A 123 -14.32 5.30 -3.33
N GLY A 124 -13.21 4.62 -3.05
CA GLY A 124 -13.18 3.26 -2.52
C GLY A 124 -12.17 2.39 -3.27
N THR A 125 -11.30 1.69 -2.55
CA THR A 125 -10.32 0.79 -3.18
C THR A 125 -10.90 -0.61 -3.23
N VAL A 126 -11.48 -0.97 -4.38
CA VAL A 126 -12.19 -2.24 -4.57
C VAL A 126 -11.22 -3.42 -4.65
N PHE A 127 -9.96 -3.22 -5.02
CA PHE A 127 -8.95 -4.27 -4.95
C PHE A 127 -7.57 -3.68 -4.61
N LEU A 128 -6.84 -4.33 -3.71
CA LEU A 128 -5.47 -3.97 -3.35
C LEU A 128 -4.69 -5.21 -2.95
N HIS A 129 -3.83 -5.71 -3.83
CA HIS A 129 -2.99 -6.87 -3.51
C HIS A 129 -1.82 -7.03 -4.48
N GLU A 130 -0.83 -7.85 -4.11
CA GLU A 130 0.17 -8.33 -5.05
C GLU A 130 -0.42 -9.39 -6.00
N ARG A 131 -0.15 -9.22 -7.30
CA ARG A 131 -0.41 -10.20 -8.35
C ARG A 131 0.86 -10.47 -9.15
N ARG A 132 0.81 -11.45 -10.05
CA ARG A 132 1.90 -11.74 -10.98
C ARG A 132 1.41 -11.75 -12.42
N THR A 133 2.25 -11.29 -13.33
CA THR A 133 2.03 -11.51 -14.77
C THR A 133 2.27 -13.00 -15.10
N PRO A 134 1.81 -13.49 -16.27
CA PRO A 134 2.10 -14.86 -16.71
C PRO A 134 3.61 -15.22 -16.72
N GLY A 135 4.47 -14.25 -17.04
CA GLY A 135 5.94 -14.33 -16.99
C GLY A 135 6.54 -14.23 -15.59
N GLY A 136 5.71 -14.11 -14.55
CA GLY A 136 6.12 -14.19 -13.14
C GLY A 136 6.56 -12.86 -12.51
N ARG A 137 6.45 -11.75 -13.24
CA ARG A 137 6.76 -10.41 -12.72
C ARG A 137 5.74 -10.04 -11.64
N ARG A 138 6.22 -9.54 -10.50
CA ARG A 138 5.38 -9.14 -9.35
C ARG A 138 4.91 -7.71 -9.55
N LEU A 139 3.61 -7.48 -9.36
CA LEU A 139 3.00 -6.16 -9.43
C LEU A 139 2.15 -5.95 -8.18
N LEU A 140 2.26 -4.78 -7.55
CA LEU A 140 1.23 -4.29 -6.64
C LEU A 140 0.09 -3.74 -7.51
N VAL A 141 -1.10 -4.32 -7.38
CA VAL A 141 -2.30 -3.90 -8.13
C VAL A 141 -3.24 -3.17 -7.20
N ALA A 142 -3.71 -2.00 -7.64
CA ALA A 142 -4.74 -1.23 -6.97
C ALA A 142 -5.84 -0.88 -7.98
N ILE A 143 -7.09 -1.17 -7.62
CA ILE A 143 -8.28 -0.80 -8.39
C ILE A 143 -9.11 0.10 -7.49
N ASP A 144 -9.23 1.36 -7.88
CA ASP A 144 -9.99 2.37 -7.17
C ASP A 144 -11.26 2.71 -7.93
N TYR A 145 -12.37 2.82 -7.22
CA TYR A 145 -13.62 3.35 -7.76
C TYR A 145 -13.57 4.88 -7.71
N LEU A 146 -13.85 5.53 -8.82
CA LEU A 146 -13.83 6.99 -8.95
C LEU A 146 -15.22 7.62 -8.80
N GLY A 147 -16.27 6.83 -8.97
CA GLY A 147 -17.65 7.28 -9.02
C GLY A 147 -18.31 6.88 -10.33
N ASP A 148 -19.51 7.43 -10.54
CA ASP A 148 -20.22 7.28 -11.81
C ASP A 148 -19.94 8.49 -12.70
N ASP A 149 -19.80 8.20 -13.99
CA ASP A 149 -19.72 9.17 -15.08
C ASP A 149 -20.84 8.86 -16.10
N PHE A 150 -21.07 9.79 -17.03
CA PHE A 150 -22.07 9.65 -18.07
C PHE A 150 -21.40 9.60 -19.43
N LEU A 151 -21.49 8.46 -20.11
CA LEU A 151 -21.09 8.35 -21.51
C LEU A 151 -22.24 8.71 -22.42
N HIS A 152 -21.96 9.52 -23.45
CA HIS A 152 -22.91 9.84 -24.49
C HIS A 152 -22.72 8.88 -25.67
N ALA A 153 -23.63 7.92 -25.84
CA ALA A 153 -23.61 6.95 -26.93
C ALA A 153 -24.99 6.93 -27.62
N ASP A 154 -25.01 7.01 -28.95
CA ASP A 154 -26.23 6.90 -29.77
C ASP A 154 -27.41 7.80 -29.35
N ASN A 155 -27.12 9.02 -28.89
CA ASN A 155 -28.07 10.01 -28.34
C ASN A 155 -28.66 9.67 -26.96
N TYR A 156 -28.12 8.70 -26.25
CA TYR A 156 -28.49 8.37 -24.87
C TYR A 156 -27.31 8.59 -23.91
N TRP A 157 -27.63 8.95 -22.67
CA TRP A 157 -26.66 8.99 -21.58
C TRP A 157 -26.69 7.65 -20.85
N VAL A 158 -25.56 6.96 -20.86
CA VAL A 158 -25.36 5.69 -20.16
C VAL A 158 -24.56 5.97 -18.90
N ASP A 159 -25.10 5.55 -17.76
CA ASP A 159 -24.45 5.68 -16.46
C ASP A 159 -23.38 4.59 -16.38
N VAL A 160 -22.10 5.00 -16.32
CA VAL A 160 -20.98 4.08 -16.23
C VAL A 160 -20.23 4.29 -14.92
N SER A 161 -19.80 3.18 -14.33
CA SER A 161 -18.95 3.21 -13.16
C SER A 161 -17.50 3.31 -13.61
N GLU A 162 -16.80 4.34 -13.15
CA GLU A 162 -15.41 4.60 -13.52
C GLU A 162 -14.45 4.01 -12.48
N PHE A 163 -13.46 3.27 -12.97
CA PHE A 163 -12.41 2.65 -12.18
C PHE A 163 -11.04 3.17 -12.60
N GLN A 164 -10.18 3.46 -11.64
CA GLN A 164 -8.77 3.72 -11.86
C GLN A 164 -7.99 2.43 -11.59
N VAL A 165 -7.44 1.86 -12.66
CA VAL A 165 -6.57 0.68 -12.62
C VAL A 165 -5.13 1.14 -12.52
N ARG A 166 -4.41 0.65 -11.51
CA ARG A 166 -2.99 0.96 -11.30
C ARG A 166 -2.17 -0.30 -11.03
N ALA A 167 -0.97 -0.32 -11.59
CA ALA A 167 0.02 -1.35 -11.34
C ALA A 167 1.37 -0.74 -11.01
N PHE A 168 2.03 -1.25 -9.97
CA PHE A 168 3.36 -0.82 -9.56
C PHE A 168 4.33 -1.98 -9.56
N GLU A 169 5.47 -1.81 -10.22
CA GLU A 169 6.62 -2.67 -9.99
C GLU A 169 7.25 -2.35 -8.63
N PRO A 170 7.59 -3.38 -7.83
CA PRO A 170 8.07 -3.17 -6.48
C PRO A 170 9.43 -2.48 -6.45
N GLY A 171 9.64 -1.67 -5.41
CA GLY A 171 10.91 -1.01 -5.18
C GLY A 171 12.02 -1.97 -4.73
N GLY A 172 13.27 -1.58 -4.93
CA GLY A 172 14.45 -2.28 -4.43
C GLY A 172 15.14 -1.49 -3.30
N PRO A 173 16.28 -1.99 -2.76
CA PRO A 173 17.05 -1.26 -1.76
C PRO A 173 17.51 0.13 -2.22
N PHE A 174 17.63 0.32 -3.55
CA PHE A 174 18.13 1.54 -4.16
C PHE A 174 17.19 2.16 -5.22
N SER A 175 16.04 1.53 -5.49
CA SER A 175 15.04 2.02 -6.45
C SER A 175 13.70 2.22 -5.75
N LEU A 176 12.98 3.26 -6.15
CA LEU A 176 11.60 3.45 -5.73
C LEU A 176 10.69 2.51 -6.54
N PRO A 177 9.49 2.18 -6.04
CA PRO A 177 8.44 1.57 -6.84
C PRO A 177 8.14 2.41 -8.09
N VAL A 178 7.79 1.75 -9.19
CA VAL A 178 7.50 2.41 -10.47
C VAL A 178 6.08 2.08 -10.88
N GLU A 179 5.27 3.10 -11.13
CA GLU A 179 3.93 2.92 -11.72
C GLU A 179 4.10 2.54 -13.19
N VAL A 180 3.72 1.31 -13.54
CA VAL A 180 3.83 0.77 -14.90
C VAL A 180 2.52 0.82 -15.66
N GLN A 181 1.39 1.00 -14.97
CA GLN A 181 0.08 1.25 -15.56
C GLN A 181 -0.71 2.21 -14.68
N SER A 182 -1.40 3.14 -15.32
CA SER A 182 -2.39 4.04 -14.71
C SER A 182 -3.44 4.37 -15.76
N GLU A 183 -4.53 3.61 -15.77
CA GLU A 183 -5.58 3.70 -16.78
C GLU A 183 -6.96 3.83 -16.12
N GLN A 184 -7.82 4.66 -16.72
CA GLN A 184 -9.23 4.73 -16.35
C GLN A 184 -10.02 3.75 -17.21
N VAL A 185 -10.79 2.88 -16.55
CA VAL A 185 -11.63 1.87 -17.19
C VAL A 185 -13.06 2.12 -16.76
N THR A 186 -13.96 2.23 -17.72
CA THR A 186 -15.40 2.35 -17.46
C THR A 186 -16.06 0.98 -17.54
N GLN A 187 -17.01 0.73 -16.65
CA GLN A 187 -17.81 -0.49 -16.63
C GLN A 187 -19.29 -0.10 -16.54
N GLU A 188 -20.10 -0.62 -17.46
CA GLU A 188 -21.55 -0.51 -17.37
C GLU A 188 -22.02 -1.45 -16.26
N LEU A 189 -22.21 -0.96 -15.03
CA LEU A 189 -22.76 -1.76 -13.93
C LEU A 189 -24.29 -1.62 -13.82
N TYR A 190 -24.83 -0.50 -14.28
CA TYR A 190 -26.27 -0.25 -14.30
C TYR A 190 -26.92 -0.84 -15.55
N ALA A 191 -28.16 -1.30 -15.44
CA ALA A 191 -28.99 -1.53 -16.62
C ALA A 191 -29.55 -0.18 -17.11
N PRO A 192 -29.71 0.04 -18.43
CA PRO A 192 -30.17 1.33 -18.99
C PRO A 192 -31.48 1.86 -18.39
N ASP A 193 -32.39 0.97 -18.02
CA ASP A 193 -33.70 1.31 -17.46
C ASP A 193 -33.71 1.39 -15.92
N ASP A 194 -32.58 1.16 -15.24
CA ASP A 194 -32.53 0.84 -13.81
C ASP A 194 -31.79 1.86 -12.96
N ARG A 195 -32.03 3.15 -13.23
CA ARG A 195 -31.56 4.30 -12.42
C ARG A 195 -32.07 4.34 -10.97
N ARG A 196 -32.69 3.26 -10.49
CA ARG A 196 -33.29 3.18 -9.14
C ARG A 196 -32.55 2.21 -8.23
N GLY A 197 -31.63 1.40 -8.74
CA GLY A 197 -30.78 0.55 -7.90
C GLY A 197 -29.68 1.39 -7.26
N THR A 198 -29.36 1.11 -5.99
CA THR A 198 -28.18 1.70 -5.34
C THR A 198 -27.01 0.74 -5.47
N LEU A 199 -25.85 1.25 -5.88
CA LEU A 199 -24.69 0.40 -6.10
C LEU A 199 -24.05 -0.03 -4.76
N ARG A 200 -23.61 -1.28 -4.71
CA ARG A 200 -22.69 -1.82 -3.71
C ARG A 200 -21.50 -2.45 -4.41
N LEU A 201 -20.30 -2.02 -4.04
CA LEU A 201 -19.05 -2.66 -4.45
C LEU A 201 -18.44 -3.34 -3.23
N TYR A 202 -18.02 -4.59 -3.40
CA TYR A 202 -17.39 -5.38 -2.36
C TYR A 202 -15.88 -5.46 -2.57
N ALA A 203 -15.14 -5.74 -1.49
CA ALA A 203 -13.71 -5.93 -1.56
C ALA A 203 -13.35 -7.15 -2.41
N GLY A 204 -12.55 -6.91 -3.43
CA GLY A 204 -12.09 -7.92 -4.36
C GLY A 204 -11.15 -8.92 -3.70
N GLN A 205 -11.16 -10.13 -4.27
CA GLN A 205 -10.48 -11.30 -3.73
C GLN A 205 -9.46 -11.81 -4.75
N PRO A 206 -8.18 -11.97 -4.36
CA PRO A 206 -7.20 -12.61 -5.21
C PRO A 206 -7.58 -14.08 -5.40
N ASP A 207 -7.43 -14.60 -6.62
CA ASP A 207 -7.60 -16.03 -6.86
C ASP A 207 -6.38 -16.79 -6.27
N PRO A 208 -6.59 -17.74 -5.34
CA PRO A 208 -5.49 -18.51 -4.76
C PRO A 208 -4.90 -19.55 -5.73
N GLY A 209 -5.65 -19.96 -6.75
CA GLY A 209 -5.23 -20.94 -7.77
C GLY A 209 -4.55 -20.30 -8.99
N ASP A 210 -4.79 -19.01 -9.22
CA ASP A 210 -4.26 -18.28 -10.38
C ASP A 210 -3.69 -16.92 -9.96
N PRO A 211 -2.35 -16.73 -9.92
CA PRO A 211 -1.72 -15.49 -9.46
C PRO A 211 -1.95 -14.29 -10.41
N THR A 212 -2.52 -14.51 -11.59
CA THR A 212 -2.88 -13.46 -12.55
C THR A 212 -4.30 -12.94 -12.32
N HIS A 213 -5.16 -13.72 -11.66
CA HIS A 213 -6.60 -13.47 -11.61
C HIS A 213 -7.06 -12.93 -10.24
N PHE A 214 -8.08 -12.08 -10.24
CA PHE A 214 -8.81 -11.65 -9.05
C PHE A 214 -10.27 -11.32 -9.41
N THR A 215 -11.14 -11.24 -8.42
CA THR A 215 -12.57 -10.98 -8.62
C THR A 215 -13.07 -9.86 -7.73
N ILE A 216 -14.03 -9.06 -8.19
CA ILE A 216 -14.69 -8.00 -7.43
C ILE A 216 -16.20 -8.21 -7.56
N ARG A 217 -16.87 -8.50 -6.44
CA ARG A 217 -18.33 -8.64 -6.43
C ARG A 217 -19.00 -7.28 -6.38
N TRP A 218 -20.14 -7.15 -7.05
CA TRP A 218 -20.98 -5.97 -7.00
C TRP A 218 -22.47 -6.35 -7.02
N GLU A 219 -23.30 -5.46 -6.48
CA GLU A 219 -24.75 -5.62 -6.41
C GLU A 219 -25.46 -4.29 -6.64
N LEU A 220 -26.66 -4.35 -7.21
CA LEU A 220 -27.61 -3.24 -7.23
C LEU A 220 -28.71 -3.53 -6.22
N ALA A 221 -28.76 -2.76 -5.14
CA ALA A 221 -29.81 -2.92 -4.14
C ALA A 221 -31.19 -2.67 -4.77
N GLY A 222 -32.20 -3.32 -4.19
CA GLY A 222 -33.57 -3.28 -4.72
C GLY A 222 -33.86 -4.37 -5.76
N ARG A 223 -32.85 -5.13 -6.22
CA ARG A 223 -33.03 -6.29 -7.11
C ARG A 223 -32.11 -7.45 -6.70
N PRO A 224 -32.64 -8.49 -6.02
CA PRO A 224 -31.84 -9.63 -5.53
C PRO A 224 -31.04 -10.38 -6.60
N SER A 225 -31.39 -10.23 -7.88
CA SER A 225 -30.71 -10.86 -9.02
C SER A 225 -29.91 -9.87 -9.88
N ALA A 226 -29.85 -8.58 -9.52
CA ALA A 226 -29.08 -7.59 -10.26
C ALA A 226 -27.74 -7.38 -9.56
N GLY A 227 -26.75 -8.13 -10.01
CA GLY A 227 -25.38 -8.08 -9.50
C GLY A 227 -24.51 -8.97 -10.35
N GLY A 228 -23.22 -8.99 -10.04
CA GLY A 228 -22.28 -9.77 -10.80
C GLY A 228 -20.89 -9.76 -10.19
N VAL A 229 -19.94 -10.17 -11.03
CA VAL A 229 -18.53 -10.18 -10.70
C VAL A 229 -17.81 -9.41 -11.79
N LEU A 230 -16.90 -8.53 -11.41
CA LEU A 230 -15.84 -8.05 -12.28
C LEU A 230 -14.66 -9.00 -12.09
N ASP A 231 -14.27 -9.68 -13.15
CA ASP A 231 -13.07 -10.49 -13.18
C ASP A 231 -11.92 -9.62 -13.67
N GLY A 232 -10.77 -9.74 -13.01
CA GLY A 232 -9.57 -8.97 -13.31
C GLY A 232 -8.39 -9.88 -13.62
N TRP A 233 -7.69 -9.61 -14.71
CA TRP A 233 -6.51 -10.38 -15.13
C TRP A 233 -5.30 -9.50 -15.32
N VAL A 234 -4.21 -9.87 -14.66
CA VAL A 234 -2.90 -9.27 -14.85
C VAL A 234 -2.23 -9.94 -16.04
N ARG A 235 -2.08 -9.18 -17.12
CA ARG A 235 -1.41 -9.57 -18.37
C ARG A 235 0.03 -9.06 -18.38
N GLU A 236 0.74 -9.28 -19.50
CA GLU A 236 2.11 -8.78 -19.65
C GLU A 236 2.15 -7.27 -19.91
N ASP A 237 1.13 -6.75 -20.58
CA ASP A 237 0.99 -5.39 -21.06
C ASP A 237 0.05 -4.53 -20.20
N GLY A 238 -0.70 -5.14 -19.28
CA GLY A 238 -1.57 -4.38 -18.38
C GLY A 238 -2.46 -5.27 -17.53
N ILE A 239 -3.54 -4.68 -17.05
CA ILE A 239 -4.59 -5.32 -16.28
C ILE A 239 -5.91 -5.09 -16.99
N ASP A 240 -6.60 -6.17 -17.28
CA ASP A 240 -7.93 -6.14 -17.89
C ASP A 240 -9.00 -6.36 -16.82
N LEU A 241 -10.12 -5.66 -16.94
CA LEU A 241 -11.32 -5.86 -16.14
C LEU A 241 -12.49 -6.21 -17.06
N GLU A 242 -13.07 -7.39 -16.87
CA GLU A 242 -14.24 -7.82 -17.63
C GLU A 242 -15.42 -8.10 -16.69
N ARG A 243 -16.61 -7.69 -17.13
CA ARG A 243 -17.85 -7.96 -16.39
C ARG A 243 -18.35 -9.37 -16.71
N ARG A 244 -18.60 -10.14 -15.66
CA ARG A 244 -19.32 -11.41 -15.71
C ARG A 244 -20.66 -11.32 -14.99
N GLU A 245 -21.73 -11.61 -15.71
CA GLU A 245 -23.05 -11.72 -15.11
C GLU A 245 -23.13 -12.93 -14.17
N ALA A 246 -23.89 -12.77 -13.08
CA ALA A 246 -24.17 -13.90 -12.20
C ALA A 246 -24.91 -14.99 -12.99
N SER A 247 -24.34 -16.20 -13.04
CA SER A 247 -25.00 -17.35 -13.64
C SER A 247 -26.27 -17.66 -12.84
N ARG A 248 -27.43 -17.56 -13.50
CA ARG A 248 -28.74 -17.85 -12.91
C ARG A 248 -28.96 -19.35 -12.70
#